data_AF-A0A2V6XK25-F1
#
_entry.id   AF-A0A2V6XK25-F1
#
_cell.length_a   1.000
_cell.length_b   1.000
_cell.length_c   1.000
_cell.angle_alpha   90.00
_cell.angle_beta   90.00
_cell.angle_gamma   90.00
#
_symmetry.space_group_name_H-M   'P 1'
#
loop_
_entity.id
_entity.type
_entity.pdbx_description
1 polymer ?
#
loop_
_entity_poly.entity_id
_entity_poly.type
_entity_poly.pdbx_seq_one_letter_code
_entity_poly.pdbx_strand_id
1 'polypeptide(L)'
;MQAPRRIRVRFQPGRGGPDDQGLLGTDPKIRTLRRVLVTYPEVRHILPDRISFESTADPRLLETVARFLERQQWLVRGVEVE
;
A
#
# COMPACT_ATOMS: atom_id res chain seq x y z
N MET A 1 14.19 6.27 17.82
CA MET A 1 12.86 6.13 17.19
C MET A 1 13.10 5.38 15.90
N GLN A 2 12.61 4.14 15.76
CA GLN A 2 12.73 3.45 14.46
C GLN A 2 11.89 4.24 13.44
N ALA A 3 12.47 4.57 12.30
CA ALA A 3 11.72 5.18 11.20
C ALA A 3 10.57 4.24 10.82
N PRO A 4 9.39 4.79 10.48
CA PRO A 4 8.31 3.98 9.96
C PRO A 4 8.80 3.20 8.74
N ARG A 5 8.37 1.95 8.62
CA ARG A 5 8.82 0.96 7.62
C ARG A 5 7.67 0.29 6.93
N ARG A 6 6.44 0.63 7.31
CA ARG A 6 5.24 -0.03 6.85
C ARG A 6 4.19 1.02 6.52
N ILE A 7 3.37 0.68 5.55
CA ILE A 7 2.16 1.42 5.24
C ILE A 7 1.01 0.45 5.41
N ARG A 8 0.09 0.77 6.31
CA ARG A 8 -1.16 0.05 6.48
C ARG A 8 -2.25 0.75 5.68
N VAL A 9 -3.00 -0.04 4.93
CA VAL A 9 -4.07 0.43 4.04
C VAL A 9 -5.41 0.00 4.62
N ARG A 10 -6.29 0.96 4.85
CA ARG A 10 -7.69 0.72 5.21
C ARG A 10 -8.52 0.84 3.93
N PHE A 11 -9.23 -0.21 3.57
CA PHE A 11 -10.02 -0.22 2.34
C PHE A 11 -11.44 0.33 2.53
N GLN A 12 -12.05 0.71 1.41
CA GLN A 12 -13.46 1.05 1.35
C GLN A 12 -14.32 -0.19 1.67
N PRO A 13 -15.46 -0.06 2.36
CA PRO A 13 -16.37 -1.18 2.57
C PRO A 13 -16.85 -1.75 1.22
N GLY A 14 -16.78 -3.08 1.07
CA GLY A 14 -17.11 -3.78 -0.19
C GLY A 14 -16.01 -3.76 -1.26
N ARG A 15 -14.81 -3.26 -0.94
CA ARG A 15 -13.62 -3.26 -1.80
C ARG A 15 -12.42 -3.69 -0.97
N GLY A 16 -11.57 -4.59 -1.47
CA GLY A 16 -10.29 -4.91 -0.81
C GLY A 16 -10.38 -5.42 0.63
N GLY A 17 -11.56 -5.88 1.09
CA GLY A 17 -11.73 -6.54 2.39
C GLY A 17 -11.06 -7.93 2.44
N PRO A 18 -11.11 -8.62 3.60
CA PRO A 18 -10.51 -9.95 3.75
C PRO A 18 -11.02 -10.98 2.73
N ASP A 19 -12.28 -10.89 2.30
CA ASP A 19 -12.86 -11.71 1.22
C ASP A 19 -12.42 -11.30 -0.20
N ASP A 20 -11.93 -10.06 -0.39
CA ASP A 20 -11.60 -9.45 -1.70
C ASP A 20 -10.07 -9.38 -1.96
N GLN A 21 -9.28 -9.97 -1.06
CA GLN A 21 -7.82 -10.06 -1.09
C GLN A 21 -7.04 -8.72 -1.09
N GLY A 22 -7.70 -7.57 -0.88
CA GLY A 22 -7.03 -6.27 -0.70
C GLY A 22 -6.13 -5.87 -1.87
N LEU A 23 -4.89 -5.45 -1.58
CA LEU A 23 -3.85 -5.16 -2.59
C LEU A 23 -3.46 -6.37 -3.46
N LEU A 24 -3.92 -7.57 -3.11
CA LEU A 24 -3.70 -8.79 -3.88
C LEU A 24 -4.93 -9.23 -4.69
N GLY A 25 -6.00 -8.44 -4.69
CA GLY A 25 -7.22 -8.69 -5.46
C GLY A 25 -6.98 -8.83 -6.96
N THR A 26 -7.92 -9.50 -7.64
CA THR A 26 -7.87 -9.80 -9.07
C THR A 26 -8.34 -8.66 -9.97
N ASP A 27 -8.89 -7.58 -9.39
CA ASP A 27 -9.32 -6.39 -10.13
C ASP A 27 -8.14 -5.81 -10.95
N PRO A 28 -8.32 -5.54 -12.26
CA PRO A 28 -7.27 -5.00 -13.12
C PRO A 28 -6.63 -3.69 -12.61
N LYS A 29 -7.40 -2.85 -11.91
CA LYS A 29 -6.89 -1.61 -11.30
C LYS A 29 -5.99 -1.91 -10.11
N ILE A 30 -6.33 -2.91 -9.29
CA ILE A 30 -5.48 -3.40 -8.19
C ILE A 30 -4.19 -3.99 -8.75
N ARG A 31 -4.27 -4.78 -9.82
CA ARG A 31 -3.08 -5.32 -10.52
C ARG A 31 -2.16 -4.20 -11.03
N THR A 32 -2.73 -3.12 -11.57
CA THR A 32 -1.97 -1.95 -12.03
C THR A 32 -1.31 -1.23 -10.86
N LEU A 33 -2.04 -1.02 -9.77
CA LEU A 33 -1.50 -0.41 -8.54
C LEU A 33 -0.35 -1.24 -7.98
N ARG A 34 -0.49 -2.56 -7.91
CA ARG A 34 0.57 -3.48 -7.48
C ARG A 34 1.79 -3.39 -8.40
N ARG A 35 1.59 -3.28 -9.72
CA ARG A 35 2.70 -3.08 -10.68
C ARG A 35 3.47 -1.79 -10.42
N VAL A 36 2.79 -0.70 -10.08
CA VAL A 36 3.46 0.56 -9.70
C VAL A 36 4.21 0.37 -8.39
N LEU A 37 3.60 -0.25 -7.38
CA LEU A 37 4.25 -0.46 -6.08
C LEU A 37 5.54 -1.31 -6.19
N VAL A 38 5.56 -2.34 -7.03
CA VAL A 38 6.77 -3.17 -7.21
C VAL A 38 7.86 -2.49 -8.06
N THR A 39 7.60 -1.30 -8.62
CA THR A 39 8.66 -0.51 -9.29
C THR A 39 9.56 0.23 -8.30
N TYR A 40 9.14 0.37 -7.04
CA TYR A 40 9.96 0.91 -5.97
C TYR A 40 10.87 -0.20 -5.42
N PRO A 41 12.21 -0.11 -5.60
CA PRO A 41 13.13 -1.15 -5.13
C PRO A 41 13.13 -1.29 -3.60
N GLU A 42 12.71 -0.26 -2.88
CA GLU A 42 12.58 -0.27 -1.43
C GLU A 42 11.34 -1.03 -0.95
N VAL A 43 10.40 -1.40 -1.84
CA VAL A 43 9.24 -2.22 -1.47
C VAL A 43 9.68 -3.68 -1.35
N ARG A 44 9.64 -4.17 -0.11
CA ARG A 44 10.08 -5.52 0.23
C ARG A 44 8.98 -6.56 0.08
N HIS A 45 7.82 -6.30 0.68
CA HIS A 45 6.69 -7.22 0.68
C HIS A 45 5.35 -6.48 0.61
N ILE A 46 4.41 -7.01 -0.16
CA ILE A 46 3.02 -6.53 -0.24
C ILE A 46 2.10 -7.62 0.31
N LEU A 47 1.38 -7.28 1.36
CA LEU A 47 0.30 -8.06 1.97
C LEU A 47 -1.06 -7.45 1.58
N PRO A 48 -2.18 -8.15 1.80
CA PRO A 48 -3.52 -7.63 1.45
C PRO A 48 -3.79 -6.22 1.97
N ASP A 49 -3.44 -5.90 3.22
CA ASP A 49 -3.68 -4.60 3.85
C ASP A 49 -2.41 -3.83 4.22
N ARG A 50 -1.22 -4.31 3.84
CA ARG A 50 0.05 -3.73 4.29
C ARG A 50 1.14 -3.79 3.23
N ILE A 51 1.94 -2.73 3.17
CA ILE A 51 3.16 -2.66 2.36
C ILE A 51 4.34 -2.51 3.31
N SER A 52 5.34 -3.37 3.16
CA SER A 52 6.58 -3.32 3.95
C SER A 52 7.72 -2.83 3.08
N PHE A 53 8.54 -1.95 3.64
CA PHE A 53 9.69 -1.37 2.99
C PHE A 53 11.00 -1.88 3.59
N GLU A 54 12.08 -1.74 2.83
CA GLU A 54 13.44 -2.01 3.31
C GLU A 54 13.82 -1.09 4.47
N SER A 55 14.73 -1.58 5.33
CA SER A 55 15.16 -0.82 6.51
C SER A 55 15.90 0.48 6.16
N THR A 56 16.42 0.57 4.94
CA THR A 56 17.13 1.72 4.38
C THR A 56 16.23 2.64 3.56
N ALA A 57 14.92 2.37 3.50
CA ALA A 57 13.98 3.18 2.73
C ALA A 57 13.91 4.60 3.26
N ASP A 58 13.92 5.58 2.36
CA ASP A 58 13.78 6.99 2.72
C ASP A 58 12.37 7.26 3.27
N PRO A 59 12.21 7.90 4.44
CA PRO A 59 10.90 8.26 4.98
C PRO A 59 10.01 9.06 4.00
N ARG A 60 10.62 9.89 3.14
CA ARG A 60 9.90 10.66 2.11
C ARG A 60 9.30 9.77 1.04
N LEU A 61 9.91 8.62 0.76
CA LEU A 61 9.33 7.63 -0.14
C LEU A 61 8.05 7.05 0.47
N LEU A 62 8.05 6.71 1.76
CA LEU A 62 6.86 6.22 2.43
C LEU A 62 5.73 7.24 2.40
N GLU A 63 6.03 8.52 2.64
CA GLU A 63 5.03 9.58 2.50
C GLU A 63 4.51 9.71 1.06
N THR A 64 5.39 9.57 0.07
CA THR A 64 5.02 9.63 -1.35
C THR A 64 4.09 8.47 -1.73
N VAL A 65 4.43 7.25 -1.29
CA VAL A 65 3.59 6.07 -1.53
C VAL A 65 2.27 6.17 -0.76
N ALA A 66 2.29 6.68 0.48
CA ALA A 66 1.08 6.90 1.26
C ALA A 66 0.14 7.87 0.55
N ARG A 67 0.64 9.03 0.11
CA ARG A 67 -0.15 10.01 -0.68
C ARG A 67 -0.65 9.42 -1.99
N PHE A 68 0.15 8.60 -2.67
CA PHE A 68 -0.27 7.92 -3.89
C PHE A 68 -1.46 6.99 -3.63
N LEU A 69 -1.43 6.22 -2.54
CA LEU A 69 -2.51 5.32 -2.13
C LEU A 69 -3.75 6.08 -1.67
N GLU A 70 -3.59 7.18 -0.93
CA GLU A 70 -4.70 8.04 -0.51
C GLU A 70 -5.46 8.66 -1.69
N ARG A 71 -4.78 8.93 -2.80
CA ARG A 71 -5.43 9.38 -4.04
C ARG A 71 -6.29 8.30 -4.69
N GLN A 72 -6.12 7.02 -4.32
CA GLN A 72 -6.92 5.90 -4.81
C GLN A 72 -8.19 5.73 -3.97
N GLN A 73 -8.99 6.79 -3.83
CA GLN A 73 -10.21 6.82 -2.99
C GLN A 73 -11.28 5.80 -3.41
N TRP A 74 -11.15 5.25 -4.62
CA TRP A 74 -11.99 4.16 -5.13
C TRP A 74 -11.72 2.80 -4.45
N LEU A 75 -10.54 2.64 -3.84
CA LEU A 75 -10.08 1.42 -3.15
C LEU A 75 -9.80 1.69 -1.68
N VAL A 76 -9.13 2.81 -1.38
CA VAL A 76 -8.57 3.14 -0.08
C VAL A 76 -9.46 4.14 0.65
N ARG A 77 -9.80 3.83 1.89
CA ARG A 77 -10.49 4.71 2.84
C ARG A 77 -9.51 5.53 3.68
N GLY A 78 -8.35 4.98 3.98
CA GLY A 78 -7.30 5.67 4.73
C GLY A 78 -5.99 4.92 4.72
N VAL A 79 -4.90 5.63 5.00
CA VAL A 79 -3.54 5.10 5.02
C VAL A 79 -2.88 5.50 6.32
N GLU A 80 -2.10 4.60 6.91
CA GLU A 80 -1.36 4.83 8.14
C GLU A 80 0.09 4.40 7.92
N VAL A 81 1.02 5.30 8.24
CA VAL A 81 2.46 5.06 8.13
C VAL A 81 2.95 4.57 9.50
N GLU A 82 3.40 3.31 9.56
CA GLU A 82 3.81 2.57 10.76
C GLU A 82 5.33 2.36 10.81
#